data_AF-A0A6H0S0D4-F1
#
_entry.id   AF-A0A6H0S0D4-F1
#
_cell.length_a   1.000
_cell.length_b   1.000
_cell.length_c   1.000
_cell.angle_alpha   90.00
_cell.angle_beta   90.00
_cell.angle_gamma   90.00
#
_symmetry.space_group_name_H-M   'P 1'
#
loop_
_entity.id
_entity.type
_entity.pdbx_description
1 polymer ?
#
loop_
_entity_poly.entity_id
_entity_poly.type
_entity_poly.pdbx_seq_one_letter_code
_entity_poly.pdbx_strand_id
1 'polypeptide(L)'
;MGKQRPALAALSAVVCLGTLYRVHLRPWLYTWGARADEIRATLPGDELVQAPGPRTTRAVSVDASSADIWPWLAQIGEDRGGFYSYSLLERAVGADVHNADAIHPEWQHVHVGDTIWLARRYGPAARQMVAAVQRDSHLVLMSPADFERVRRGQKASGSWAFILRQDVGATRLLARGNGGAAGHFWFDVPHFVMEQKMLRGIARRASSGRS
;
A
#
# COMPACT_ATOMS: atom_id res chain seq x y z
N MET A 1 -4.91 -31.73 40.88
CA MET A 1 -5.79 -31.39 39.73
C MET A 1 -5.89 -29.87 39.44
N GLY A 2 -4.80 -29.07 39.59
CA GLY A 2 -4.88 -27.59 39.49
C GLY A 2 -4.30 -26.94 38.22
N LYS A 3 -3.53 -27.65 37.39
CA LYS A 3 -2.79 -27.05 36.26
C LYS A 3 -3.54 -27.02 34.93
N GLN A 4 -4.63 -27.80 34.79
CA GLN A 4 -5.38 -27.90 33.53
C GLN A 4 -6.35 -26.72 33.31
N ARG A 5 -6.92 -26.15 34.37
CA ARG A 5 -7.82 -24.99 34.31
C ARG A 5 -7.17 -23.71 33.75
N PRO A 6 -5.96 -23.29 34.17
CA PRO A 6 -5.30 -22.12 33.59
C PRO A 6 -4.87 -22.36 32.14
N ALA A 7 -4.47 -23.59 31.78
CA ALA A 7 -4.12 -23.94 30.41
C ALA A 7 -5.33 -23.88 29.46
N LEU A 8 -6.48 -24.39 29.88
CA LEU A 8 -7.73 -24.31 29.13
C LEU A 8 -8.23 -22.86 28.99
N ALA A 9 -8.13 -22.05 30.06
CA ALA A 9 -8.50 -20.63 29.99
C ALA A 9 -7.58 -19.83 29.04
N ALA A 10 -6.27 -20.09 29.07
CA ALA A 10 -5.32 -19.48 28.15
C ALA A 10 -5.58 -19.89 26.70
N LEU A 11 -5.87 -21.17 26.45
CA LEU A 11 -6.23 -21.66 25.11
C LEU A 11 -7.50 -20.98 24.59
N SER A 12 -8.55 -20.90 25.42
CA SER A 12 -9.80 -20.21 25.07
C SER A 12 -9.56 -18.74 24.77
N ALA A 13 -8.73 -18.03 25.55
CA ALA A 13 -8.39 -16.64 25.29
C ALA A 13 -7.67 -16.45 23.95
N VAL A 14 -6.72 -17.33 23.62
CA VAL A 14 -6.02 -17.32 22.32
C VAL A 14 -6.99 -17.57 21.17
N VAL A 15 -7.92 -18.54 21.31
CA VAL A 15 -8.94 -18.82 20.29
C VAL A 15 -9.88 -17.64 20.11
N CYS A 16 -10.39 -17.05 21.20
CA CYS A 16 -11.24 -15.86 21.16
C CYS A 16 -10.53 -14.69 20.48
N LEU A 17 -9.29 -14.40 20.86
CA LEU A 17 -8.50 -13.32 20.28
C LEU A 17 -8.21 -13.56 18.79
N GLY A 18 -7.84 -14.78 18.42
CA GLY A 18 -7.64 -15.18 17.02
C GLY A 18 -8.91 -15.05 16.18
N THR A 19 -10.07 -15.34 16.78
CA THR A 19 -11.38 -15.21 16.12
C THR A 19 -11.76 -13.75 15.95
N LEU A 20 -11.63 -12.94 16.99
CA LEU A 20 -11.87 -11.49 16.94
C LEU A 20 -11.00 -10.82 15.86
N TYR A 21 -9.72 -11.20 15.81
CA TYR A 21 -8.79 -10.74 14.78
C TYR A 21 -9.28 -11.13 13.39
N ARG A 22 -9.57 -12.41 13.15
CA ARG A 22 -9.94 -12.91 11.82
C ARG A 22 -11.29 -12.40 11.32
N VAL A 23 -12.28 -12.27 12.20
CA VAL A 23 -13.67 -11.95 11.83
C VAL A 23 -13.91 -10.44 11.78
N HIS A 24 -13.32 -9.67 12.68
CA HIS A 24 -13.62 -8.24 12.79
C HIS A 24 -12.45 -7.36 12.36
N LEU A 25 -11.27 -7.57 12.96
CA LEU A 25 -10.16 -6.66 12.74
C LEU A 25 -9.56 -6.80 11.33
N ARG A 26 -9.32 -8.03 10.88
CA ARG A 26 -8.69 -8.29 9.58
C ARG A 26 -9.53 -7.77 8.40
N PRO A 27 -10.85 -8.03 8.30
CA PRO A 27 -11.65 -7.45 7.23
C PRO A 27 -11.62 -5.92 7.25
N TRP A 28 -11.73 -5.31 8.43
CA TRP A 28 -11.64 -3.86 8.58
C TRP A 28 -10.28 -3.30 8.15
N LEU A 29 -9.17 -3.94 8.54
CA LEU A 29 -7.82 -3.57 8.10
C LEU A 29 -7.67 -3.69 6.59
N TYR A 30 -8.32 -4.68 5.96
CA TYR A 30 -8.20 -4.94 4.54
C TYR A 30 -9.00 -3.95 3.70
N THR A 31 -10.12 -3.44 4.24
CA THR A 31 -11.05 -2.57 3.51
C THR A 31 -11.12 -1.15 4.05
N TRP A 32 -10.14 -0.73 4.84
CA TRP A 32 -10.18 0.54 5.58
C TRP A 32 -10.41 1.74 4.65
N GLY A 33 -11.48 2.49 4.91
CA GLY A 33 -11.83 3.70 4.17
C GLY A 33 -12.35 3.46 2.74
N ALA A 34 -12.30 2.22 2.23
CA ALA A 34 -12.81 1.86 0.92
C ALA A 34 -14.32 1.60 0.94
N ARG A 35 -14.98 2.00 -0.13
CA ARG A 35 -16.42 1.77 -0.37
C ARG A 35 -16.66 0.38 -0.97
N ALA A 36 -17.90 -0.09 -0.89
CA ALA A 36 -18.26 -1.43 -1.36
C ALA A 36 -18.08 -1.61 -2.88
N ASP A 37 -18.30 -0.56 -3.67
CA ASP A 37 -18.01 -0.54 -5.11
C ASP A 37 -16.50 -0.58 -5.38
N GLU A 38 -15.69 0.12 -4.59
CA GLU A 38 -14.22 0.14 -4.69
C GLU A 38 -13.61 -1.23 -4.42
N ILE A 39 -14.13 -1.93 -3.39
CA ILE A 39 -13.66 -3.26 -3.00
C ILE A 39 -13.95 -4.29 -4.10
N ARG A 40 -15.14 -4.20 -4.72
CA ARG A 40 -15.60 -5.14 -5.75
C ARG A 40 -15.08 -4.85 -7.15
N ALA A 41 -14.69 -3.60 -7.43
CA ALA A 41 -14.17 -3.22 -8.72
C ALA A 41 -12.91 -4.02 -9.10
N THR A 42 -12.77 -4.26 -10.40
CA THR A 42 -11.49 -4.62 -11.02
C THR A 42 -10.69 -3.34 -11.19
N LEU A 43 -9.52 -3.28 -10.57
CA LEU A 43 -8.63 -2.12 -10.58
C LEU A 43 -7.36 -2.43 -11.39
N PRO A 44 -6.71 -1.42 -11.99
CA PRO A 44 -5.45 -1.60 -12.71
C PRO A 44 -4.43 -2.41 -11.90
N GLY A 45 -3.84 -3.43 -12.51
CA GLY A 45 -2.89 -4.33 -11.89
C GLY A 45 -3.50 -5.58 -11.25
N ASP A 46 -4.83 -5.67 -11.09
CA ASP A 46 -5.51 -6.90 -10.67
C ASP A 46 -5.30 -8.02 -11.70
N GLU A 47 -5.31 -7.67 -12.98
CA GLU A 47 -5.11 -8.59 -14.10
C GLU A 47 -3.69 -9.18 -14.15
N LEU A 48 -2.71 -8.57 -13.48
CA LEU A 48 -1.32 -9.03 -13.47
C LEU A 48 -1.08 -10.16 -12.47
N VAL A 49 -1.96 -10.34 -11.48
CA VAL A 49 -1.79 -11.31 -10.38
C VAL A 49 -2.65 -12.54 -10.62
N GLN A 50 -2.20 -13.69 -10.12
CA GLN A 50 -3.01 -14.91 -10.16
C GLN A 50 -4.14 -14.84 -9.12
N ALA A 51 -5.38 -14.99 -9.57
CA ALA A 51 -6.52 -15.23 -8.70
C ALA A 51 -6.70 -16.75 -8.47
N PRO A 52 -7.17 -17.19 -7.28
CA PRO A 52 -7.55 -16.40 -6.11
C PRO A 52 -6.36 -16.11 -5.17
N GLY A 53 -6.40 -14.98 -4.47
CA GLY A 53 -5.42 -14.61 -3.44
C GLY A 53 -5.95 -13.56 -2.46
N PRO A 54 -5.29 -13.35 -1.30
CA PRO A 54 -5.63 -12.28 -0.36
C PRO A 54 -5.57 -10.92 -1.05
N ARG A 55 -6.56 -10.06 -0.76
CA ARG A 55 -6.71 -8.77 -1.42
C ARG A 55 -7.09 -7.69 -0.42
N THR A 56 -6.37 -6.57 -0.46
CA THR A 56 -6.66 -5.37 0.34
C THR A 56 -7.12 -4.25 -0.58
N THR A 57 -8.02 -3.40 -0.12
CA THR A 57 -8.44 -2.18 -0.80
C THR A 57 -8.68 -1.13 0.24
N ARG A 58 -7.77 -0.18 0.32
CA ARG A 58 -7.82 0.90 1.30
C ARG A 58 -7.97 2.21 0.56
N ALA A 59 -8.66 3.18 1.14
CA ALA A 59 -8.91 4.42 0.42
C ALA A 59 -9.12 5.63 1.33
N VAL A 60 -8.82 6.80 0.77
CA VAL A 60 -9.14 8.10 1.36
C VAL A 60 -9.79 9.00 0.30
N SER A 61 -10.69 9.89 0.72
CA SER A 61 -11.12 11.01 -0.11
C SER A 61 -10.14 12.14 0.08
N VAL A 62 -9.74 12.73 -1.03
CA VAL A 62 -8.86 13.89 -1.07
C VAL A 62 -9.60 15.02 -1.75
N ASP A 63 -9.70 16.16 -1.08
CA ASP A 63 -10.16 17.39 -1.70
C ASP A 63 -9.01 17.98 -2.54
N ALA A 64 -8.70 17.28 -3.63
CA ALA A 64 -7.68 17.58 -4.64
C ALA A 64 -8.09 16.94 -5.97
N SER A 65 -7.68 17.54 -7.10
CA SER A 65 -7.83 16.85 -8.40
C SER A 65 -6.81 15.71 -8.49
N SER A 66 -7.02 14.75 -9.39
CA SER A 66 -6.03 13.68 -9.61
C SER A 66 -4.68 14.24 -10.07
N ALA A 67 -4.68 15.36 -10.81
CA ALA A 67 -3.47 16.06 -11.24
C ALA A 67 -2.71 16.74 -10.09
N ASP A 68 -3.40 17.12 -9.02
CA ASP A 68 -2.76 17.68 -7.81
C ASP A 68 -2.20 16.57 -6.91
N ILE A 69 -2.79 15.37 -6.96
CA ILE A 69 -2.37 14.22 -6.15
C ILE A 69 -1.23 13.45 -6.81
N TRP A 70 -1.28 13.30 -8.14
CA TRP A 70 -0.32 12.51 -8.90
C TRP A 70 1.14 12.86 -8.61
N PRO A 71 1.55 14.14 -8.51
CA PRO A 71 2.95 14.47 -8.30
C PRO A 71 3.51 13.91 -7.00
N TRP A 72 2.68 13.84 -5.95
CA TRP A 72 3.05 13.22 -4.68
C TRP A 72 3.20 11.69 -4.80
N LEU A 73 2.37 11.04 -5.63
CA LEU A 73 2.48 9.60 -5.93
C LEU A 73 3.68 9.27 -6.82
N ALA A 74 3.93 10.07 -7.86
CA ALA A 74 5.03 9.82 -8.81
C ALA A 74 6.39 9.87 -8.12
N GLN A 75 6.52 10.71 -7.10
CA GLN A 75 7.77 10.88 -6.36
C GLN A 75 7.92 9.99 -5.12
N ILE A 76 7.09 8.97 -4.93
CA ILE A 76 7.29 8.04 -3.81
C ILE A 76 8.59 7.25 -3.97
N GLY A 77 9.26 6.98 -2.85
CA GLY A 77 10.52 6.22 -2.82
C GLY A 77 11.48 6.77 -1.78
N GLU A 78 12.27 5.88 -1.15
CA GLU A 78 13.29 6.27 -0.16
C GLU A 78 14.29 7.28 -0.74
N ASP A 79 14.67 7.11 -2.01
CA ASP A 79 15.60 7.98 -2.74
C ASP A 79 14.92 9.15 -3.47
N ARG A 80 13.64 9.39 -3.18
CA ARG A 80 12.81 10.44 -3.78
C ARG A 80 12.10 11.25 -2.68
N GLY A 81 10.79 11.46 -2.79
CA GLY A 81 9.98 12.21 -1.84
C GLY A 81 9.56 11.44 -0.58
N GLY A 82 10.06 10.22 -0.38
CA GLY A 82 9.68 9.34 0.71
C GLY A 82 8.30 8.68 0.52
N PHE A 83 7.78 8.07 1.58
CA PHE A 83 6.44 7.44 1.58
C PHE A 83 5.41 8.24 2.39
N TYR A 84 5.75 9.46 2.84
CA TYR A 84 4.89 10.31 3.66
C TYR A 84 4.33 9.61 4.92
N SER A 85 5.08 8.60 5.39
CA SER A 85 4.76 7.64 6.44
C SER A 85 5.46 8.05 7.77
N TYR A 86 5.56 7.15 8.75
CA TYR A 86 6.39 7.35 9.95
C TYR A 86 7.87 7.33 9.58
N SER A 87 8.36 8.44 9.05
CA SER A 87 9.79 8.74 8.99
C SER A 87 10.46 8.54 10.37
N LEU A 88 9.74 8.67 11.48
CA LEU A 88 10.24 8.43 12.84
C LEU A 88 10.45 6.95 13.21
N LEU A 89 9.61 6.02 12.75
CA LEU A 89 9.84 4.58 12.97
C LEU A 89 10.93 4.08 12.01
N GLU A 90 10.89 4.54 10.76
CA GLU A 90 11.92 4.27 9.74
C GLU A 90 13.30 4.79 10.18
N ARG A 91 13.39 5.99 10.79
CA ARG A 91 14.63 6.52 11.40
C ARG A 91 15.07 5.76 12.65
N ALA A 92 14.14 5.30 13.49
CA ALA A 92 14.47 4.52 14.70
C ALA A 92 15.06 3.13 14.38
N VAL A 93 14.74 2.57 13.21
CA VAL A 93 15.46 1.40 12.67
C VAL A 93 16.67 1.77 11.81
N GLY A 94 16.85 3.03 11.39
CA GLY A 94 18.01 3.55 10.64
C GLY A 94 17.83 3.68 9.11
N ALA A 95 16.60 3.85 8.61
CA ALA A 95 16.33 4.21 7.21
C ALA A 95 16.31 5.74 7.06
N ASP A 96 17.03 6.25 6.05
CA ASP A 96 17.24 7.69 5.83
C ASP A 96 16.14 8.31 4.94
N VAL A 97 14.88 8.09 5.32
CA VAL A 97 13.74 8.62 4.56
C VAL A 97 13.51 10.08 4.93
N HIS A 98 13.65 10.96 3.93
CA HIS A 98 13.29 12.38 4.00
C HIS A 98 12.00 12.60 3.19
N ASN A 99 10.90 12.88 3.89
CA ASN A 99 9.65 13.22 3.19
C ASN A 99 9.82 14.59 2.55
N ALA A 100 9.62 14.66 1.22
CA ALA A 100 9.60 15.93 0.54
C ALA A 100 8.35 16.74 0.96
N ASP A 101 8.55 18.03 1.17
CA ASP A 101 7.46 18.98 1.44
C ASP A 101 7.11 19.81 0.20
N ALA A 102 7.78 19.56 -0.93
CA ALA A 102 7.52 20.15 -2.24
C ALA A 102 7.51 19.09 -3.35
N ILE A 103 7.01 19.49 -4.52
CA ILE A 103 7.05 18.68 -5.74
C ILE A 103 8.37 18.89 -6.48
N HIS A 104 9.03 17.79 -6.81
CA HIS A 104 10.32 17.78 -7.48
C HIS A 104 10.17 17.38 -8.96
N PRO A 105 10.42 18.28 -9.94
CA PRO A 105 10.24 18.00 -11.38
C PRO A 105 10.98 16.77 -11.89
N GLU A 106 12.15 16.48 -11.32
CA GLU A 106 13.02 15.34 -11.65
C GLU A 106 12.39 13.98 -11.37
N TRP A 107 11.39 13.90 -10.48
CA TRP A 107 10.74 12.65 -10.09
C TRP A 107 9.37 12.41 -10.76
N GLN A 108 8.93 13.33 -11.61
CA GLN A 108 7.57 13.30 -12.16
C GLN A 108 7.41 12.38 -13.37
N HIS A 109 8.51 11.95 -13.97
CA HIS A 109 8.54 11.12 -15.17
C HIS A 109 8.77 9.65 -14.78
N VAL A 110 7.69 8.97 -14.41
CA VAL A 110 7.70 7.55 -14.02
C VAL A 110 7.27 6.68 -15.20
N HIS A 111 8.07 5.66 -15.50
CA HIS A 111 7.86 4.73 -16.61
C HIS A 111 7.78 3.29 -16.13
N VAL A 112 7.16 2.42 -16.93
CA VAL A 112 7.20 0.97 -16.71
C VAL A 112 8.66 0.50 -16.73
N GLY A 113 9.02 -0.32 -15.73
CA GLY A 113 10.38 -0.80 -15.51
C GLY A 113 11.22 0.05 -14.54
N ASP A 114 10.75 1.25 -14.19
CA ASP A 114 11.44 2.07 -13.18
C ASP A 114 11.48 1.37 -11.83
N THR A 115 12.55 1.64 -11.08
CA THR A 115 12.71 1.15 -9.71
C THR A 115 12.25 2.20 -8.71
N ILE A 116 11.43 1.77 -7.74
CA ILE A 116 11.08 2.53 -6.54
C ILE A 116 11.67 1.81 -5.34
N TRP A 117 12.57 2.48 -4.62
CA TRP A 117 13.20 1.91 -3.43
C TRP A 117 12.29 2.04 -2.22
N LEU A 118 12.04 0.91 -1.54
CA LEU A 118 11.37 0.91 -0.24
C LEU A 118 12.39 1.19 0.88
N ALA A 119 13.55 0.53 0.80
CA ALA A 119 14.66 0.71 1.74
C ALA A 119 15.96 0.06 1.21
N ARG A 120 16.82 0.82 0.54
CA ARG A 120 18.10 0.44 -0.09
C ARG A 120 19.00 -0.36 0.83
N ARG A 121 19.01 -0.03 2.12
CA ARG A 121 19.82 -0.74 3.14
C ARG A 121 19.46 -2.22 3.31
N TYR A 122 18.25 -2.64 2.95
CA TYR A 122 17.85 -4.06 2.98
C TYR A 122 18.15 -4.78 1.67
N GLY A 123 18.93 -4.15 0.78
CA GLY A 123 19.45 -4.75 -0.44
C GLY A 123 18.45 -4.77 -1.60
N PRO A 124 18.80 -5.46 -2.70
CA PRO A 124 18.05 -5.40 -3.96
C PRO A 124 16.61 -5.90 -3.89
N ALA A 125 16.24 -6.65 -2.84
CA ALA A 125 14.88 -7.14 -2.63
C ALA A 125 13.94 -6.06 -2.05
N ALA A 126 14.49 -5.02 -1.43
CA ALA A 126 13.73 -3.91 -0.84
C ALA A 126 13.44 -2.79 -1.85
N ARG A 127 13.11 -3.20 -3.07
CA ARG A 127 12.67 -2.33 -4.16
C ARG A 127 11.43 -2.90 -4.81
N GLN A 128 10.65 -2.03 -5.42
CA GLN A 128 9.55 -2.40 -6.31
C GLN A 128 9.87 -1.92 -7.72
N MET A 129 9.30 -2.59 -8.70
CA MET A 129 9.34 -2.20 -10.10
C MET A 129 7.97 -1.71 -10.54
N VAL A 130 7.96 -0.64 -11.33
CA VAL A 130 6.74 -0.11 -11.95
C VAL A 130 6.28 -1.08 -13.04
N ALA A 131 5.14 -1.73 -12.82
CA ALA A 131 4.56 -2.69 -13.75
C ALA A 131 3.56 -2.06 -14.72
N ALA A 132 2.83 -1.06 -14.25
CA ALA A 132 1.92 -0.25 -15.06
C ALA A 132 1.86 1.15 -14.47
N VAL A 133 1.75 2.16 -15.33
CA VAL A 133 1.68 3.55 -14.90
C VAL A 133 0.85 4.34 -15.91
N GLN A 134 -0.08 5.13 -15.42
CA GLN A 134 -0.81 6.12 -16.20
C GLN A 134 -0.96 7.37 -15.35
N ARG A 135 -0.45 8.48 -15.89
CA ARG A 135 -0.50 9.79 -15.24
C ARG A 135 -1.93 10.13 -14.80
N ASP A 136 -2.04 10.69 -13.60
CA ASP A 136 -3.29 11.09 -12.95
C ASP A 136 -4.33 9.97 -12.77
N SER A 137 -3.92 8.70 -12.96
CA SER A 137 -4.83 7.55 -12.89
C SER A 137 -4.30 6.44 -11.98
N HIS A 138 -3.13 5.87 -12.26
CA HIS A 138 -2.65 4.74 -11.47
C HIS A 138 -1.14 4.50 -11.55
N LEU A 139 -0.61 3.90 -10.49
CA LEU A 139 0.76 3.42 -10.36
C LEU A 139 0.71 2.00 -9.79
N VAL A 140 1.14 1.01 -10.57
CA VAL A 140 1.17 -0.40 -10.18
C VAL A 140 2.61 -0.83 -9.96
N LEU A 141 2.87 -1.39 -8.78
CA LEU A 141 4.18 -1.82 -8.31
C LEU A 141 4.17 -3.33 -8.04
N MET A 142 5.30 -3.97 -8.23
CA MET A 142 5.51 -5.37 -7.85
C MET A 142 6.98 -5.65 -7.54
N SER A 143 7.27 -6.83 -6.99
CA SER A 143 8.66 -7.25 -6.75
C SER A 143 9.42 -7.39 -8.08
N PRO A 144 10.76 -7.24 -8.10
CA PRO A 144 11.55 -7.48 -9.31
C PRO A 144 11.37 -8.89 -9.89
N ALA A 145 11.18 -9.90 -9.03
CA ALA A 145 10.93 -11.27 -9.46
C ALA A 145 9.57 -11.42 -10.15
N ASP A 146 8.53 -10.76 -9.64
CA ASP A 146 7.21 -10.75 -10.24
C ASP A 146 7.17 -9.95 -11.55
N PHE A 147 7.91 -8.84 -11.62
CA PHE A 147 8.04 -8.07 -12.86
C PHE A 147 8.62 -8.92 -14.00
N GLU A 148 9.69 -9.67 -13.71
CA GLU A 148 10.27 -10.60 -14.69
C GLU A 148 9.33 -11.75 -15.07
N ARG A 149 8.50 -12.25 -14.14
CA ARG A 149 7.45 -13.22 -14.46
C ARG A 149 6.41 -12.64 -15.42
N VAL A 150 5.90 -11.45 -15.11
CA VAL A 150 4.90 -10.75 -15.94
C VAL A 150 5.44 -10.47 -17.34
N ARG A 151 6.71 -10.05 -17.46
CA ARG A 151 7.36 -9.85 -18.77
C ARG A 151 7.47 -11.12 -19.61
N ARG A 152 7.47 -12.29 -18.98
CA ARG A 152 7.45 -13.60 -19.64
C ARG A 152 6.04 -14.12 -19.91
N GLY A 153 5.01 -13.28 -19.73
CA GLY A 153 3.60 -13.63 -19.90
C GLY A 153 3.00 -14.45 -18.76
N GLN A 154 3.70 -14.56 -17.62
CA GLN A 154 3.20 -15.29 -16.44
C GLN A 154 2.47 -14.34 -15.49
N LYS A 155 1.74 -14.88 -14.51
CA LYS A 155 1.12 -14.09 -13.45
C LYS A 155 2.10 -13.80 -12.32
N ALA A 156 2.00 -12.60 -11.76
CA ALA A 156 2.68 -12.22 -10.54
C ALA A 156 2.10 -12.95 -9.32
N SER A 157 2.93 -13.16 -8.31
CA SER A 157 2.51 -13.65 -6.99
C SER A 157 1.93 -12.55 -6.10
N GLY A 158 2.25 -11.29 -6.40
CA GLY A 158 1.58 -10.14 -5.79
C GLY A 158 1.86 -8.81 -6.50
N SER A 159 1.01 -7.83 -6.21
CA SER A 159 1.14 -6.45 -6.69
C SER A 159 0.63 -5.47 -5.64
N TRP A 160 1.12 -4.24 -5.74
CA TRP A 160 0.71 -3.10 -4.92
C TRP A 160 0.42 -1.92 -5.83
N ALA A 161 -0.83 -1.48 -5.89
CA ALA A 161 -1.28 -0.45 -6.82
C ALA A 161 -1.88 0.74 -6.08
N PHE A 162 -1.61 1.94 -6.59
CA PHE A 162 -2.29 3.18 -6.21
C PHE A 162 -3.18 3.63 -7.35
N ILE A 163 -4.43 3.96 -7.05
CA ILE A 163 -5.43 4.35 -8.04
C ILE A 163 -6.06 5.67 -7.63
N LEU A 164 -6.09 6.61 -8.55
CA LEU A 164 -6.82 7.87 -8.47
C LEU A 164 -8.11 7.72 -9.26
N ARG A 165 -9.24 7.84 -8.57
CA ARG A 165 -10.56 7.77 -9.18
C ARG A 165 -11.30 9.06 -8.87
N GLN A 166 -11.77 9.74 -9.91
CA GLN A 166 -12.58 10.94 -9.78
C GLN A 166 -13.86 10.63 -8.98
N ASP A 167 -14.23 11.53 -8.08
CA ASP A 167 -15.46 11.51 -7.29
C ASP A 167 -16.05 12.93 -7.28
N VAL A 168 -17.30 13.08 -6.85
CA VAL A 168 -17.98 14.37 -6.91
C VAL A 168 -17.24 15.41 -6.06
N GLY A 169 -16.57 16.36 -6.72
CA GLY A 169 -15.80 17.42 -6.08
C GLY A 169 -14.51 16.98 -5.39
N ALA A 170 -14.07 15.73 -5.56
CA ALA A 170 -12.91 15.16 -4.88
C ALA A 170 -12.25 14.04 -5.70
N THR A 171 -11.10 13.56 -5.25
CA THR A 171 -10.50 12.33 -5.79
C THR A 171 -10.46 11.27 -4.71
N ARG A 172 -10.84 10.04 -5.07
CA ARG A 172 -10.60 8.84 -4.27
C ARG A 172 -9.20 8.35 -4.57
N LEU A 173 -8.34 8.36 -3.56
CA LEU A 173 -7.01 7.74 -3.61
C LEU A 173 -7.13 6.36 -2.96
N LEU A 174 -6.98 5.32 -3.76
CA LEU A 174 -7.04 3.92 -3.35
C LEU A 174 -5.63 3.32 -3.33
N ALA A 175 -5.40 2.41 -2.39
CA ALA A 175 -4.31 1.44 -2.41
C ALA A 175 -4.88 0.01 -2.49
N ARG A 176 -4.44 -0.75 -3.49
CA ARG A 176 -4.86 -2.12 -3.77
C ARG A 176 -3.67 -3.04 -3.63
N GLY A 177 -3.71 -3.94 -2.65
CA GLY A 177 -2.75 -5.03 -2.51
C GLY A 177 -3.36 -6.34 -3.00
N ASN A 178 -2.64 -7.06 -3.84
CA ASN A 178 -3.01 -8.42 -4.27
C ASN A 178 -1.88 -9.38 -3.92
N GLY A 179 -2.21 -10.51 -3.28
CA GLY A 179 -1.27 -11.59 -3.00
C GLY A 179 -0.06 -11.18 -2.14
N GLY A 180 1.10 -11.74 -2.44
CA GLY A 180 2.33 -11.51 -1.70
C GLY A 180 2.24 -11.98 -0.24
N ALA A 181 2.73 -11.16 0.70
CA ALA A 181 2.70 -11.45 2.13
C ALA A 181 1.35 -11.14 2.80
N ALA A 182 0.38 -10.60 2.06
CA ALA A 182 -0.95 -10.35 2.58
C ALA A 182 -1.60 -11.67 3.03
N GLY A 183 -2.17 -11.68 4.23
CA GLY A 183 -2.73 -12.88 4.86
C GLY A 183 -1.95 -13.35 6.09
N HIS A 184 -0.74 -12.82 6.29
CA HIS A 184 0.04 -13.05 7.48
C HIS A 184 -0.09 -11.87 8.45
N PHE A 185 -0.56 -12.11 9.68
CA PHE A 185 -0.85 -11.05 10.65
C PHE A 185 0.38 -10.16 10.96
N TRP A 186 1.58 -10.75 10.96
CA TRP A 186 2.85 -10.07 11.21
C TRP A 186 3.20 -9.07 10.10
N PHE A 187 2.64 -9.26 8.91
CA PHE A 187 2.75 -8.34 7.78
C PHE A 187 1.55 -7.39 7.73
N ASP A 188 0.32 -7.93 7.86
CA ASP A 188 -0.93 -7.19 7.66
C ASP A 188 -1.06 -5.95 8.55
N VAL A 189 -0.70 -6.06 9.84
CA VAL A 189 -0.85 -4.95 10.80
C VAL A 189 0.20 -3.85 10.57
N PRO A 190 1.52 -4.14 10.52
CA PRO A 190 2.51 -3.10 10.21
C PRO A 190 2.28 -2.46 8.84
N HIS A 191 1.99 -3.26 7.81
CA HIS A 191 1.73 -2.76 6.46
C HIS A 191 0.49 -1.85 6.43
N PHE A 192 -0.59 -2.20 7.15
CA PHE A 192 -1.75 -1.32 7.29
C PHE A 192 -1.39 0.04 7.88
N VAL A 193 -0.68 0.07 9.01
CA VAL A 193 -0.33 1.32 9.70
C VAL A 193 0.50 2.24 8.81
N MET A 194 1.46 1.66 8.08
CA MET A 194 2.30 2.38 7.13
C MET A 194 1.49 2.92 5.95
N GLU A 195 0.72 2.06 5.27
CA GLU A 195 -0.07 2.45 4.09
C GLU A 195 -1.14 3.48 4.45
N GLN A 196 -1.86 3.29 5.57
CA GLN A 196 -2.85 4.23 6.06
C GLN A 196 -2.25 5.63 6.25
N LYS A 197 -1.04 5.71 6.82
CA LYS A 197 -0.36 6.97 7.04
C LYS A 197 0.12 7.60 5.74
N MET A 198 0.70 6.80 4.85
CA MET A 198 1.10 7.23 3.51
C MET A 198 -0.07 7.87 2.75
N LEU A 199 -1.22 7.19 2.69
CA LEU A 199 -2.42 7.70 2.03
C LEU A 199 -2.88 9.04 2.61
N ARG A 200 -2.91 9.17 3.94
CA ARG A 200 -3.26 10.43 4.63
C ARG A 200 -2.21 11.51 4.43
N GLY A 201 -0.93 11.15 4.36
CA GLY A 201 0.18 12.06 4.14
C GLY A 201 0.16 12.69 2.75
N ILE A 202 -0.16 11.89 1.73
CA ILE A 202 -0.41 12.35 0.35
C ILE A 202 -1.63 13.25 0.32
N ALA A 203 -2.75 12.80 0.89
CA ALA A 203 -4.00 13.55 0.91
C ALA A 203 -3.83 14.96 1.49
N ARG A 204 -3.13 15.07 2.63
CA ARG A 204 -2.86 16.35 3.28
C ARG A 204 -2.07 17.30 2.37
N ARG A 205 -0.99 16.81 1.77
CA ARG A 205 -0.11 17.63 0.92
C ARG A 205 -0.81 18.09 -0.35
N ALA A 206 -1.57 17.21 -1.00
CA ALA A 206 -2.35 17.54 -2.19
C ALA A 206 -3.42 18.61 -1.89
N SER A 207 -4.10 18.54 -0.74
CA SER A 207 -5.08 19.56 -0.35
C SER A 207 -4.46 20.88 0.13
N SER A 208 -3.21 20.86 0.62
CA SER A 208 -2.51 22.07 1.11
C SER A 208 -2.02 22.97 -0.02
N GLY A 209 -1.76 22.43 -1.22
CA GLY A 209 -1.30 23.20 -2.37
C GLY A 209 -2.36 24.11 -3.03
N ARG A 210 -3.59 24.12 -2.50
CA ARG A 210 -4.68 24.97 -3.01
C ARG A 210 -4.84 26.30 -2.27
N SER A 211 -4.05 26.57 -1.22
CA SER A 211 -4.12 27.82 -0.44
C SER A 211 -3.30 28.95 -1.03
#